data_AF-A0A3D1RTK8-F1
#
_entry.id   AF-A0A3D1RTK8-F1
#
_cell.length_a   1.000
_cell.length_b   1.000
_cell.length_c   1.000
_cell.angle_alpha   90.00
_cell.angle_beta   90.00
_cell.angle_gamma   90.00
#
_symmetry.space_group_name_H-M   'P 1'
#
loop_
_entity.id
_entity.type
_entity.pdbx_description
1 polymer ?
#
loop_
_entity_poly.entity_id
_entity_poly.type
_entity_poly.pdbx_seq_one_letter_code
_entity_poly.pdbx_strand_id
1 'polypeptide(L)' 'GIDIAPEGGPGVRGLDFQKRLYRNGLHVKMTGDSGLLAPPLISEHRHVDRMCEILRQTLLEY' A
#
# COMPACT_ATOMS: atom_id res chain seq x y z
N GLY A 1 -2.06 -0.85 -9.64
CA GLY A 1 -2.36 -0.14 -8.38
C GLY A 1 -3.25 -1.02 -7.54
N ILE A 2 -3.72 -0.50 -6.42
CA ILE A 2 -4.65 -1.19 -5.52
C ILE A 2 -5.78 -0.24 -5.13
N ASP A 3 -6.96 -0.77 -4.92
CA ASP A 3 -8.11 -0.02 -4.43
C ASP A 3 -8.61 -0.72 -3.17
N ILE A 4 -8.85 0.03 -2.10
CA ILE A 4 -9.46 -0.48 -0.88
C ILE A 4 -10.83 0.14 -0.70
N ALA A 5 -11.77 -0.64 -0.17
CA ALA A 5 -13.12 -0.14 0.07
C ALA A 5 -13.05 0.98 1.14
N PRO A 6 -13.70 2.15 0.90
CA PRO A 6 -13.75 3.22 1.89
C PRO A 6 -14.38 2.75 3.20
N GLU A 7 -13.88 3.28 4.32
CA GLU A 7 -14.41 3.02 5.67
C GLU A 7 -14.28 4.29 6.50
N GLY A 8 -15.36 4.72 7.16
CA GLY A 8 -15.39 6.00 7.91
C GLY A 8 -15.46 7.25 7.03
N GLY A 9 -15.50 7.09 5.70
CA GLY A 9 -15.58 8.17 4.71
C GLY A 9 -14.48 8.05 3.64
N PRO A 10 -14.60 8.79 2.52
CA PRO A 10 -13.60 8.74 1.44
C PRO A 10 -12.20 9.12 1.94
N GLY A 11 -11.22 8.26 1.68
CA GLY A 11 -9.79 8.47 1.99
C GLY A 11 -9.40 8.26 3.44
N VAL A 12 -10.35 7.99 4.35
CA VAL A 12 -10.05 7.73 5.76
C VAL A 12 -9.28 6.43 5.90
N ARG A 13 -9.78 5.35 5.30
CA ARG A 13 -9.10 4.06 5.27
C ARG A 13 -7.80 4.13 4.48
N GLY A 14 -7.80 4.83 3.34
CA GLY A 14 -6.62 5.04 2.52
C GLY A 14 -5.45 5.66 3.30
N LEU A 15 -5.70 6.70 4.10
CA LEU A 15 -4.68 7.33 4.92
C LEU A 15 -4.17 6.42 6.05
N ASP A 16 -5.07 5.69 6.73
CA ASP A 16 -4.68 4.71 7.75
C ASP A 16 -3.80 3.62 7.14
N PHE A 17 -4.23 3.06 6.01
CA PHE A 17 -3.50 2.02 5.30
C PHE A 17 -2.12 2.51 4.84
N GLN A 18 -2.02 3.75 4.32
CA GLN A 18 -0.72 4.35 3.97
C GLN A 18 0.23 4.42 5.17
N LYS A 19 -0.28 4.81 6.35
CA LYS A 19 0.53 4.88 7.57
C LYS A 19 1.02 3.50 8.00
N ARG A 20 0.18 2.46 7.91
CA ARG A 20 0.56 1.08 8.23
C ARG A 20 1.60 0.54 7.25
N LEU A 21 1.40 0.74 5.95
CA LEU A 21 2.37 0.36 4.92
C LEU A 21 3.74 1.01 5.20
N TYR A 22 3.75 2.31 5.51
CA TYR A 22 4.98 3.02 5.83
C TYR A 22 5.69 2.41 7.05
N ARG A 23 4.95 2.07 8.11
CA ARG A 23 5.51 1.39 9.30
C ARG A 23 6.05 0.00 8.97
N ASN A 24 5.41 -0.73 8.05
CA ASN A 24 5.83 -2.06 7.62
C ASN A 24 6.96 -2.02 6.57
N GLY A 25 7.48 -0.83 6.24
CA GLY A 25 8.65 -0.65 5.38
C GLY A 25 8.32 -0.44 3.90
N LEU A 26 7.08 -0.09 3.56
CA LEU A 26 6.67 0.19 2.19
C LEU A 26 6.02 1.57 2.05
N HIS A 27 6.69 2.48 1.33
CA HIS A 27 6.12 3.78 1.02
C HIS A 27 5.32 3.72 -0.28
N VAL A 28 4.00 3.92 -0.17
CA VAL A 28 3.07 3.96 -1.29
C VAL A 28 2.34 5.29 -1.29
N LYS A 29 2.18 5.91 -2.46
CA LYS A 29 1.31 7.08 -2.63
C LYS A 29 -0.15 6.61 -2.68
N MET A 30 -0.97 7.09 -1.75
CA MET A 30 -2.43 6.96 -1.82
C MET A 30 -3.07 8.25 -2.35
N THR A 31 -4.15 8.10 -3.11
CA THR A 31 -5.06 9.17 -3.52
C THR A 31 -6.46 8.75 -3.06
N GLY A 32 -6.93 9.27 -1.93
CA GLY A 32 -8.11 8.70 -1.27
C GLY A 32 -7.85 7.25 -0.89
N ASP A 33 -8.73 6.34 -1.29
CA ASP A 33 -8.65 4.90 -1.01
C ASP A 33 -7.97 4.10 -2.16
N SER A 34 -7.33 4.79 -3.11
CA SER A 34 -6.60 4.19 -4.23
C SER A 34 -5.09 4.37 -4.08
N GLY A 35 -4.33 3.27 -4.15
CA GLY A 35 -2.88 3.23 -4.03
C GLY A 35 -2.14 2.97 -5.34
N LEU A 36 -1.08 3.72 -5.59
CA LEU A 36 -0.20 3.53 -6.74
C LEU A 36 1.10 2.83 -6.32
N LEU A 37 1.32 1.63 -6.84
CA LEU A 37 2.60 0.92 -6.72
C LEU A 37 3.42 1.13 -8.00
N ALA A 38 4.53 1.86 -7.90
CA ALA A 38 5.43 2.17 -9.00
C ALA A 38 6.89 1.98 -8.54
N PRO A 39 7.44 0.76 -8.70
CA PRO A 39 8.84 0.48 -8.38
C PRO A 39 9.82 1.35 -9.22
N PRO A 40 11.00 1.70 -8.68
CA PRO A 40 12.08 2.29 -9.47
C PRO A 40 12.48 1.40 -10.65
N LEU A 41 12.96 1.98 -11.76
CA LEU A 41 13.38 1.23 -12.96
C LEU A 41 14.53 0.24 -12.72
N ILE A 42 15.32 0.45 -11.66
CA ILE A 42 16.40 -0.46 -11.23
C ILE A 42 15.89 -1.65 -10.40
N SER A 43 14.58 -1.76 -10.18
CA SER A 43 14.03 -2.80 -9.32
C SER A 43 14.11 -4.17 -9.99
N GLU A 44 14.57 -5.15 -9.21
CA GLU A 44 14.54 -6.55 -9.59
C GLU A 44 13.21 -7.21 -9.17
N HIS A 45 12.92 -8.39 -9.71
CA HIS A 45 11.72 -9.19 -9.37
C HIS A 45 11.57 -9.38 -7.85
N ARG A 46 12.65 -9.71 -7.15
CA ARG A 46 12.66 -9.87 -5.68
C ARG A 46 12.20 -8.63 -4.92
N HIS A 47 12.41 -7.43 -5.46
CA HIS A 47 11.92 -6.20 -4.83
C HIS A 47 10.41 -6.10 -4.99
N VAL A 48 9.87 -6.45 -6.16
CA VAL A 48 8.42 -6.47 -6.40
C VAL A 48 7.74 -7.52 -5.52
N ASP A 49 8.32 -8.72 -5.41
CA ASP A 49 7.82 -9.77 -4.53
C ASP A 49 7.74 -9.29 -3.08
N ARG A 50 8.80 -8.62 -2.60
CA ARG A 50 8.84 -8.03 -1.25
C ARG A 50 7.79 -6.93 -1.05
N MET A 51 7.57 -6.07 -2.04
CA MET A 51 6.50 -5.05 -1.98
C MET A 51 5.12 -5.70 -1.88
N CYS A 52 4.85 -6.72 -2.69
CA CYS A 52 3.60 -7.48 -2.66
C CYS A 52 3.39 -8.24 -1.34
N GLU A 53 4.46 -8.78 -0.76
CA GLU A 53 4.43 -9.42 0.54
C GLU A 53 4.02 -8.42 1.64
N ILE A 54 4.68 -7.25 1.71
CA ILE A 54 4.34 -6.21 2.69
C ILE A 54 2.89 -5.75 2.51
N LEU A 55 2.46 -5.50 1.27
CA LEU A 55 1.06 -5.14 0.97
C LEU A 55 0.08 -6.16 1.52
N ARG A 56 0.33 -7.46 1.29
CA ARG A 56 -0.53 -8.53 1.79
C ARG A 56 -0.53 -8.60 3.32
N GLN A 57 0.64 -8.50 3.95
CA GLN A 57 0.74 -8.52 5.41
C GLN A 57 -0.02 -7.35 6.04
N THR A 58 0.11 -6.13 5.49
CA THR A 58 -0.63 -4.98 6.00
C THR A 58 -2.14 -5.13 5.79
N LEU A 59 -2.60 -5.76 4.70
CA LEU A 59 -4.03 -6.03 4.49
C LEU A 59 -4.60 -7.01 5.52
N LEU A 60 -3.81 -7.97 6.00
CA LEU A 60 -4.21 -8.94 7.03
C LEU A 60 -4.33 -8.33 8.43
N GLU A 61 -3.94 -7.07 8.62
CA GLU A 61 -4.16 -6.34 9.88
C GLU A 61 -5.60 -5.83 10.05
N TYR A 62 -6.44 -5.95 9.02
CA TYR A 62 -7.88 -5.71 9.07
C TYR A 62 -8.64 -7.03 9.19
#